data_AF-A0A1Z4EDL3-F1
#
_entry.id   AF-A0A1Z4EDL3-F1
#
_cell.length_a   1.000
_cell.length_b   1.000
_cell.length_c   1.000
_cell.angle_alpha   90.00
_cell.angle_beta   90.00
_cell.angle_gamma   90.00
#
_symmetry.space_group_name_H-M   'P 1'
#
loop_
_entity.id
_entity.type
_entity.pdbx_description
1 polymer ?
#
loop_
_entity_poly.entity_id
_entity_poly.type
_entity_poly.pdbx_seq_one_letter_code
_entity_poly.pdbx_strand_id
1 'polypeptide(L)' 'MATRKRHSPEQIVRKLMAADRLLAEGKDTAAVRRELGVSEATYHRWRNQFGGLKA' A
#
# COMPACT_ATOMS: atom_id res chain seq x y z
N MET A 1 -20.73 10.99 -14.46
CA MET A 1 -19.93 9.75 -14.30
C MET A 1 -18.93 9.97 -13.17
N ALA A 2 -19.04 9.23 -12.06
CA ALA A 2 -18.11 9.40 -10.95
C ALA A 2 -16.71 8.91 -11.36
N THR A 3 -15.77 9.83 -11.56
CA THR A 3 -14.35 9.52 -11.65
C THR A 3 -13.98 8.76 -10.38
N ARG A 4 -13.86 7.43 -10.49
CA ARG A 4 -13.24 6.63 -9.43
C ARG A 4 -11.86 7.23 -9.25
N LYS A 5 -11.62 7.91 -8.13
CA LYS A 5 -10.30 8.42 -7.74
C LYS A 5 -9.36 7.23 -7.61
N ARG A 6 -8.72 6.85 -8.72
CA ARG A 6 -7.68 5.82 -8.74
C ARG A 6 -6.45 6.44 -8.11
N HIS A 7 -5.75 5.67 -7.28
CA HIS A 7 -4.43 6.07 -6.83
C HIS A 7 -3.49 6.01 -8.04
N SER A 8 -2.77 7.10 -8.29
CA SER A 8 -1.72 7.08 -9.31
C SER A 8 -0.63 6.10 -8.89
N PRO A 9 0.11 5.47 -9.83
CA PRO A 9 1.22 4.58 -9.52
C PRO A 9 2.20 5.16 -8.49
N GLU A 10 2.53 6.45 -8.60
CA GLU A 10 3.42 7.15 -7.66
C GLU A 10 2.84 7.24 -6.25
N GLN A 11 1.52 7.47 -6.12
CA GLN A 11 0.85 7.47 -4.82
C GLN A 11 0.85 6.07 -4.21
N ILE A 12 0.70 5.02 -5.02
CA ILE A 12 0.76 3.63 -4.58
C ILE A 12 2.16 3.31 -4.05
N VAL A 13 3.21 3.63 -4.79
CA VAL A 13 4.60 3.39 -4.38
C VAL A 13 4.93 4.15 -3.09
N ARG A 14 4.53 5.42 -2.96
CA ARG A 14 4.71 6.18 -1.70
C ARG A 14 4.00 5.53 -0.52
N LYS A 15 2.77 5.04 -0.73
CA LYS A 15 2.01 4.31 0.29
C LYS A 15 2.67 2.97 0.65
N LEU A 16 3.21 2.24 -0.31
CA LEU A 16 3.94 1.00 -0.06
C LEU A 16 5.27 1.24 0.68
N MET A 17 6.01 2.30 0.36
CA MET A 17 7.21 2.66 1.13
C MET A 17 6.87 2.99 2.59
N ALA A 18 5.79 3.75 2.82
CA ALA A 18 5.30 3.99 4.17
C ALA A 18 4.90 2.67 4.85
N ALA A 19 4.26 1.76 4.12
CA ALA A 19 3.94 0.42 4.59
C ALA A 19 5.18 -0.35 5.05
N ASP A 20 6.22 -0.42 4.20
CA ASP A 20 7.48 -1.10 4.50
C ASP A 20 8.17 -0.51 5.73
N ARG A 21 8.18 0.82 5.89
CA ARG A 21 8.73 1.47 7.08
C ARG A 21 7.97 1.07 8.35
N LEU A 22 6.65 1.12 8.31
CA LEU A 22 5.81 0.76 9.46
C LEU A 22 5.97 -0.73 9.82
N LEU A 23 6.08 -1.61 8.82
CA LEU A 23 6.39 -3.02 9.02
C LEU A 23 7.79 -3.22 9.62
N ALA A 24 8.79 -2.45 9.18
CA ALA A 24 10.14 -2.48 9.74
C ALA A 24 10.20 -1.96 11.20
N GLU A 25 9.31 -1.03 11.57
CA GLU A 25 9.09 -0.60 12.95
C GLU A 25 8.33 -1.66 13.79
N GLY A 26 7.94 -2.79 13.20
CA GLY A 26 7.27 -3.89 13.88
C GLY A 26 5.75 -3.74 13.97
N LYS A 27 5.13 -2.78 13.27
CA LYS A 27 3.66 -2.68 13.20
C LYS A 27 3.09 -3.85 12.41
N ASP A 28 1.91 -4.30 12.81
CA ASP A 28 1.19 -5.34 12.08
C ASP A 28 0.62 -4.83 10.75
N THR A 29 0.51 -5.71 9.76
CA THR A 29 -0.10 -5.38 8.46
C THR A 29 -1.51 -4.80 8.58
N ALA A 30 -2.32 -5.18 9.56
CA ALA A 30 -3.64 -4.61 9.79
C ALA A 30 -3.56 -3.13 10.22
N ALA A 31 -2.62 -2.80 11.10
CA ALA A 31 -2.36 -1.41 11.51
C ALA A 31 -1.88 -0.57 10.31
N VAL A 32 -0.96 -1.11 9.52
CA VAL A 32 -0.46 -0.47 8.30
C VAL A 32 -1.57 -0.18 7.30
N ARG A 33 -2.44 -1.16 7.01
CA ARG A 33 -3.58 -0.97 6.10
C ARG A 33 -4.55 0.10 6.57
N ARG A 34 -4.80 0.14 7.89
CA ARG A 34 -5.65 1.15 8.53
C ARG A 34 -5.04 2.55 8.39
N GLU A 35 -3.72 2.67 8.56
CA GLU A 35 -2.98 3.94 8.44
C GLU A 35 -2.93 4.43 6.98
N LEU A 36 -2.84 3.51 6.02
CA LEU A 36 -2.87 3.81 4.59
C LEU A 36 -4.28 4.10 4.04
N GLY A 37 -5.32 3.79 4.80
CA GLY A 37 -6.73 3.92 4.42
C GLY A 37 -7.11 3.00 3.26
N VAL A 38 -6.53 1.81 3.18
CA VAL A 38 -6.75 0.86 2.08
C VAL A 38 -7.28 -0.49 2.57
N SER A 39 -8.12 -1.10 1.75
CA SER A 39 -8.57 -2.48 1.94
C SER A 39 -7.40 -3.46 1.79
N GLU A 40 -7.47 -4.57 2.51
CA GLU A 40 -6.60 -5.73 2.36
C GLU A 40 -6.42 -6.15 0.90
N ALA A 41 -7.52 -6.28 0.15
CA ALA A 41 -7.47 -6.69 -1.26
C ALA A 41 -6.70 -5.68 -2.13
N THR A 42 -6.80 -4.39 -1.82
CA THR A 42 -6.08 -3.32 -2.54
C THR A 42 -4.59 -3.36 -2.19
N TYR A 43 -4.27 -3.55 -0.91
CA TYR A 43 -2.89 -3.67 -0.44
C TYR A 43 -2.19 -4.90 -1.05
N HIS A 44 -2.83 -6.07 -1.05
CA HIS A 44 -2.30 -7.27 -1.71
C HIS A 44 -2.08 -7.07 -3.20
N ARG A 45 -3.04 -6.44 -3.91
CA ARG A 45 -2.87 -6.12 -5.33
C ARG A 45 -1.68 -5.19 -5.57
N TRP A 46 -1.52 -4.15 -4.75
CA TRP A 46 -0.41 -3.23 -4.85
C TRP A 46 0.93 -3.90 -4.56
N ARG A 47 1.00 -4.76 -3.54
CA ARG A 47 2.19 -5.56 -3.24
C ARG A 47 2.55 -6.50 -4.39
N ASN A 48 1.56 -7.09 -5.07
CA ASN A 48 1.83 -7.94 -6.23
C ASN A 48 2.26 -7.13 -7.47
N GLN A 49 1.69 -5.93 -7.66
CA GLN A 49 1.94 -5.10 -8.84
C GLN A 49 3.19 -4.21 -8.72
N PHE A 50 3.51 -3.75 -7.52
CA PHE A 50 4.57 -2.77 -7.23
C PHE A 50 5.55 -3.23 -6.15
N GLY A 51 5.24 -4.29 -5.40
CA GLY A 51 6.08 -4.82 -4.32
C GLY A 51 7.17 -5.81 -4.78
N GLY A 52 7.33 -6.01 -6.10
CA GLY A 52 8.41 -6.80 -6.69
C GLY A 52 9.81 -6.15 -6.63
N LEU A 53 9.93 -4.95 -6.05
CA LEU A 53 11.21 -4.26 -5.81
C LEU A 53 11.92 -4.74 -4.51
N LYS A 54 11.92 -6.06 -4.28
CA LYS A 54 12.80 -6.73 -3.31
C LYS A 54 13.28 -8.03 -3.98
N ALA A 55 14.31 -7.89 -4.80
CA ALA A 55 15.28 -8.94 -5.11
C ALA A 55 16.65 -8.42 -4.63
#